data_AF-G3AVC1-F1
#
_entry.id   AF-G3AVC1-F1
#
_cell.length_a   1.000
_cell.length_b   1.000
_cell.length_c   1.000
_cell.angle_alpha   90.00
_cell.angle_beta   90.00
_cell.angle_gamma   90.00
#
_symmetry.space_group_name_H-M   'P 1'
#
loop_
_entity.id
_entity.type
_entity.pdbx_description
1 polymer ?
#
loop_
_entity_poly.entity_id
_entity_poly.type
_entity_poly.pdbx_seq_one_letter_code
_entity_poly.pdbx_strand_id
1 'polypeptide(L)'
;MISVTLSDLPHEVIQKIIDLLPRDILLELLHFKNNWAISHAFCAYYQKISIQSRIPNQSSNSYSNDIVNPFELNFGEYAVLGSRQSLINFLNSYPNFIPDEISFDNLDDLIAMHQTHDTLLTRVKRVRICEEKYDGEHSPHWFKMKQVQRYPYNIYSQQYKHDTVLCQCDDVQFQPSIQHLEIPQAKVMDSAVFFARLKNLRSFSSNELLHYNIEYLPKRLNYVSLLSSAILHLPTYDLELPPQVKQLQVRSLLPLDTYLNIRPSGSLTEIEFKGGKFKDMGYFRFPEHLTTLVFRDCEIDSFLDFNTSNKFSCLTALHISGYFGKLFYYYFFNTALPQSLTDLSFRNCKPSFQRGSTNDTVVYRYPESFTDFGFFKLNDSFELPKNLKKLYLKCPGVMIEPSWKLPKSLQSVELLDFTGTFKMPDLAMIQDYKIGHIKLEFT
;
A
#
# COMPACT_ATOMS: atom_id res chain seq x y z
N MET A 1 49.38 -6.49 -6.89
CA MET A 1 47.92 -6.74 -6.89
C MET A 1 47.29 -5.70 -7.80
N ILE A 2 46.56 -6.12 -8.83
CA ILE A 2 45.78 -5.19 -9.66
C ILE A 2 44.55 -4.82 -8.84
N SER A 3 44.40 -3.55 -8.46
CA SER A 3 43.17 -3.07 -7.83
C SER A 3 42.10 -2.94 -8.90
N VAL A 4 41.14 -3.86 -8.93
CA VAL A 4 39.95 -3.73 -9.77
C VAL A 4 39.02 -2.72 -9.10
N THR A 5 38.75 -1.63 -9.80
CA THR A 5 37.77 -0.62 -9.38
C THR A 5 36.41 -0.94 -10.00
N LEU A 6 35.33 -0.38 -9.42
CA LEU A 6 33.97 -0.58 -9.93
C LEU A 6 33.79 -0.13 -11.40
N SER A 7 34.56 0.86 -11.85
CA SER A 7 34.59 1.33 -13.23
C SER A 7 35.24 0.36 -14.21
N ASP A 8 35.98 -0.64 -13.72
CA ASP A 8 36.63 -1.65 -14.57
C ASP A 8 35.70 -2.84 -14.88
N LEU A 9 34.50 -2.87 -14.30
CA LEU A 9 33.51 -3.92 -14.54
C LEU A 9 32.80 -3.75 -15.90
N PRO A 10 32.28 -4.83 -16.51
CA PRO A 10 31.46 -4.71 -17.71
C PRO A 10 30.23 -3.82 -17.47
N HIS A 11 29.84 -3.03 -18.48
CA HIS A 11 28.72 -2.09 -18.40
C HIS A 11 27.42 -2.72 -17.87
N GLU A 12 27.12 -3.97 -18.26
CA GLU A 12 25.92 -4.68 -17.81
C GLU A 12 25.94 -4.99 -16.30
N VAL A 13 27.12 -5.28 -15.76
CA VAL A 13 27.31 -5.54 -14.33
C VAL A 13 27.20 -4.22 -13.56
N ILE A 14 27.83 -3.15 -14.06
CA ILE A 14 27.72 -1.80 -13.49
C ILE A 14 26.25 -1.38 -13.45
N GLN A 15 25.52 -1.53 -14.56
CA GLN A 15 24.10 -1.16 -14.60
C GLN A 15 23.29 -1.95 -13.59
N LYS A 16 23.49 -3.27 -13.47
CA LYS A 16 22.79 -4.09 -12.46
C LYS A 16 23.09 -3.64 -11.04
N ILE A 17 24.32 -3.23 -10.73
CA ILE A 17 24.68 -2.72 -9.41
C ILE A 17 23.96 -1.38 -9.16
N ILE A 18 23.98 -0.49 -10.15
CA ILE A 18 23.32 0.82 -10.07
C ILE A 18 21.80 0.68 -9.95
N ASP A 19 21.17 -0.26 -10.66
CA ASP A 19 19.73 -0.53 -10.60
C ASP A 19 19.27 -1.03 -9.21
N LEU A 20 20.20 -1.52 -8.38
CA LEU A 20 19.93 -1.94 -7.00
C LEU A 20 20.11 -0.81 -5.98
N LEU A 21 20.61 0.35 -6.39
CA LEU A 21 20.84 1.46 -5.48
C LEU A 21 19.53 2.16 -5.11
N PRO A 22 19.39 2.62 -3.86
CA PRO A 22 18.30 3.49 -3.44
C PRO A 22 18.25 4.79 -4.26
N ARG A 23 17.05 5.35 -4.41
CA ARG A 23 16.80 6.49 -5.32
C ARG A 23 17.49 7.79 -4.89
N ASP A 24 17.61 8.01 -3.59
CA ASP A 24 18.37 9.12 -2.99
C ASP A 24 19.84 9.03 -3.38
N ILE A 25 20.43 7.83 -3.32
CA ILE A 25 21.81 7.60 -3.80
C ILE A 25 21.92 7.86 -5.30
N LEU A 26 20.95 7.40 -6.10
CA LEU A 26 20.92 7.70 -7.55
C LEU A 26 20.87 9.21 -7.82
N LEU A 27 20.09 9.96 -7.06
CA LEU A 27 19.98 11.41 -7.18
C LEU A 27 21.29 12.11 -6.80
N GLU A 28 21.97 11.65 -5.75
CA GLU A 28 23.31 12.14 -5.40
C GLU A 28 24.30 11.90 -6.54
N LEU A 29 24.32 10.69 -7.11
CA LEU A 29 25.21 10.33 -8.23
C LEU A 29 25.01 11.22 -9.46
N LEU A 30 23.79 11.73 -9.70
CA LEU A 30 23.48 12.68 -10.77
C LEU A 30 24.04 14.09 -10.51
N HIS A 31 24.12 14.51 -9.25
CA HIS A 31 24.58 15.85 -8.89
C HIS A 31 26.10 15.95 -8.68
N PHE A 32 26.79 14.83 -8.47
CA PHE A 32 28.25 14.81 -8.39
C PHE A 32 28.89 15.12 -9.74
N LYS A 33 29.58 16.28 -9.83
CA LYS A 33 30.38 16.66 -11.00
C LYS A 33 31.52 15.64 -11.22
N ASN A 34 31.75 15.26 -12.48
CA ASN A 34 32.77 14.29 -12.92
C ASN A 34 32.58 12.86 -12.40
N ASN A 35 31.32 12.42 -12.24
CA ASN A 35 31.01 11.04 -11.90
C ASN A 35 30.96 10.14 -13.14
N TRP A 36 31.80 9.10 -13.20
CA TRP A 36 31.80 8.12 -14.29
C TRP A 36 30.50 7.30 -14.36
N ALA A 37 29.78 7.19 -13.25
CA ALA A 37 28.52 6.45 -13.15
C ALA A 37 27.30 7.29 -13.56
N ILE A 38 27.46 8.56 -13.97
CA ILE A 38 26.34 9.47 -14.21
C ILE A 38 25.37 8.96 -15.28
N SER A 39 25.87 8.33 -16.35
CA SER A 39 25.02 7.77 -17.42
C SER A 39 24.20 6.58 -16.91
N HIS A 40 24.81 5.71 -16.11
CA HIS A 40 24.14 4.56 -15.50
C HIS A 40 23.09 5.01 -14.48
N ALA A 41 23.44 5.98 -13.63
CA ALA A 41 22.54 6.57 -12.65
C ALA A 41 21.37 7.31 -13.32
N PHE A 42 21.62 8.00 -14.43
CA PHE A 42 20.58 8.62 -15.25
C PHE A 42 19.57 7.60 -15.77
N CYS A 43 20.06 6.50 -16.38
CA CYS A 43 19.21 5.44 -16.88
C CYS A 43 18.37 4.80 -15.76
N ALA A 44 18.98 4.50 -14.61
CA ALA A 44 18.28 3.90 -13.48
C ALA A 44 17.26 4.86 -12.85
N TYR A 45 17.64 6.12 -12.63
CA TYR A 45 16.76 7.11 -11.99
C TYR A 45 15.53 7.43 -12.86
N TYR A 46 15.73 7.65 -14.17
CA TYR A 46 14.64 7.97 -15.09
C TYR A 46 13.98 6.74 -15.73
N GLN A 47 14.34 5.52 -15.31
CA GLN A 47 13.79 4.27 -15.85
C GLN A 47 12.26 4.22 -15.78
N LYS A 48 11.69 4.73 -14.68
CA LYS A 48 10.24 4.87 -14.49
C LYS A 48 9.92 6.35 -14.31
N ILE A 49 9.04 6.88 -15.14
CA ILE A 49 8.63 8.30 -15.09
C ILE A 49 7.15 8.38 -14.75
N SER A 50 6.79 9.33 -13.88
CA SER A 50 5.40 9.68 -13.60
C SER A 50 5.17 11.13 -13.99
N ILE A 51 4.13 11.39 -14.78
CA ILE A 51 3.68 12.74 -15.09
C ILE A 51 2.61 13.10 -14.05
N GLN A 52 2.85 14.15 -13.28
CA GLN A 52 1.94 14.61 -12.24
C GLN A 52 1.69 16.10 -12.40
N SER A 53 0.52 16.44 -12.92
CA SER A 53 0.06 17.82 -13.08
C SER A 53 -0.10 18.56 -11.75
N ARG A 54 -0.28 17.81 -10.65
CA ARG A 54 -0.32 18.31 -9.27
C ARG A 54 0.66 17.50 -8.43
N ILE A 55 1.69 18.15 -7.90
CA ILE A 55 2.63 17.51 -6.97
C ILE A 55 1.85 17.23 -5.67
N PRO A 56 1.61 15.98 -5.25
CA PRO A 56 1.07 15.73 -3.93
C PRO A 56 2.12 16.12 -2.89
N ASN A 57 1.70 16.83 -1.85
CA ASN A 57 2.56 17.13 -0.71
C ASN A 57 3.11 15.81 -0.15
N GLN A 58 4.43 15.63 -0.22
CA GLN A 58 5.11 14.43 0.22
C GLN A 58 4.95 14.26 1.74
N SER A 59 4.06 13.36 2.18
CA SER A 59 4.16 12.78 3.50
C SER A 59 5.12 11.60 3.41
N SER A 60 6.27 11.74 4.05
CA SER A 60 7.27 10.68 4.27
C SER A 60 6.61 9.44 4.88
N ASN A 61 6.33 8.43 4.07
CA ASN A 61 5.95 7.12 4.58
C ASN A 61 7.22 6.33 4.88
N SER A 62 7.31 5.93 6.14
CA SER A 62 8.30 5.01 6.70
C SER A 62 8.43 3.75 5.86
N TYR A 63 9.66 3.31 5.65
CA TYR A 63 10.01 2.01 5.09
C TYR A 63 9.53 0.89 6.02
N SER A 64 8.29 0.43 5.85
CA SER A 64 7.87 -0.89 6.27
C SER A 64 7.78 -1.81 5.05
N ASN A 65 8.05 -3.10 5.25
CA ASN A 65 7.79 -4.16 4.27
C ASN A 65 6.28 -4.30 4.08
N ASP A 66 5.67 -3.28 3.48
CA ASP A 66 4.25 -3.17 3.26
C ASP A 66 3.79 -4.17 2.20
N ILE A 67 2.56 -4.65 2.35
CA ILE A 67 1.86 -5.38 1.29
C ILE A 67 1.90 -4.50 0.04
N VAL A 68 2.56 -5.00 -1.02
CA VAL A 68 2.76 -4.23 -2.25
C VAL A 68 1.43 -4.13 -2.98
N ASN A 69 0.73 -3.01 -2.80
CA ASN A 69 -0.47 -2.71 -3.58
C ASN A 69 -0.06 -2.38 -5.03
N PRO A 70 -0.42 -3.21 -6.03
CA PRO A 70 -0.03 -3.00 -7.42
C PRO A 70 -0.60 -1.70 -8.01
N PHE A 71 -1.67 -1.16 -7.41
CA PHE A 71 -2.36 0.04 -7.85
C PHE A 71 -1.82 1.34 -7.25
N GLU A 72 -1.01 1.29 -6.19
CA GLU A 72 -0.40 2.51 -5.63
C GLU A 72 0.93 2.82 -6.30
N LEU A 73 1.13 4.09 -6.64
CA LEU A 73 2.43 4.57 -7.09
C LEU A 73 3.32 4.70 -5.85
N ASN A 74 4.36 3.86 -5.77
CA ASN A 74 5.44 4.07 -4.83
C ASN A 74 6.28 5.25 -5.34
N PHE A 75 6.09 6.46 -4.82
CA PHE A 75 6.81 7.66 -5.29
C PHE A 75 8.34 7.51 -5.19
N GLY A 76 8.84 6.66 -4.29
CA GLY A 76 10.26 6.31 -4.23
C GLY A 76 10.77 5.60 -5.50
N GLU A 77 9.88 5.06 -6.33
CA GLU A 77 10.20 4.32 -7.55
C GLU A 77 10.03 5.11 -8.86
N TYR A 78 9.39 6.30 -8.86
CA TYR A 78 9.20 7.10 -10.08
C TYR A 78 9.93 8.43 -10.06
N ALA A 79 10.43 8.83 -11.24
CA ALA A 79 10.93 10.18 -11.45
C ALA A 79 9.70 11.03 -11.78
N VAL A 80 9.34 11.94 -10.88
CA VAL A 80 8.14 12.76 -11.03
C VAL A 80 8.46 13.97 -11.88
N LEU A 81 7.79 14.08 -13.03
CA LEU A 81 7.81 15.25 -13.89
C LEU A 81 6.49 16.01 -13.72
N GLY A 82 6.57 17.31 -13.47
CA GLY A 82 5.40 18.12 -13.07
C GLY A 82 4.37 18.37 -14.17
N SER A 83 4.65 18.06 -15.44
CA SER A 83 3.68 18.22 -16.52
C SER A 83 4.09 17.46 -17.77
N ARG A 84 3.14 17.24 -18.69
CA ARG A 84 3.41 16.74 -20.04
C ARG A 84 4.49 17.55 -20.75
N GLN A 85 4.46 18.88 -20.64
CA GLN A 85 5.48 19.73 -21.27
C GLN A 85 6.88 19.47 -20.68
N SER A 86 6.97 19.18 -19.38
CA SER A 86 8.23 18.82 -18.72
C SER A 86 8.78 17.50 -19.27
N LEU A 87 7.90 16.51 -19.48
CA LEU A 87 8.28 15.25 -20.14
C LEU A 87 8.77 15.50 -21.57
N ILE A 88 8.04 16.28 -22.36
CA ILE A 88 8.44 16.59 -23.74
C ILE A 88 9.81 17.28 -23.78
N ASN A 89 10.02 18.31 -22.94
CA ASN A 89 11.29 19.02 -22.88
C ASN A 89 12.44 18.09 -22.46
N PHE A 90 12.19 17.20 -21.49
CA PHE A 90 13.14 16.19 -21.06
C PHE A 90 13.51 15.24 -22.22
N LEU A 91 12.52 14.66 -22.89
CA LEU A 91 12.74 13.72 -23.99
C LEU A 91 13.44 14.38 -25.19
N ASN A 92 13.10 15.64 -25.50
CA ASN A 92 13.79 16.40 -26.54
C ASN A 92 15.26 16.67 -26.20
N SER A 93 15.58 16.79 -24.90
CA SER A 93 16.96 16.92 -24.43
C SER A 93 17.73 15.60 -24.48
N TYR A 94 17.01 14.45 -24.50
CA TYR A 94 17.58 13.10 -24.50
C TYR A 94 16.88 12.18 -25.53
N PRO A 95 17.00 12.44 -26.83
CA PRO A 95 16.16 11.80 -27.87
C PRO A 95 16.35 10.28 -28.02
N ASN A 96 17.50 9.75 -27.57
CA ASN A 96 17.79 8.31 -27.62
C ASN A 96 17.34 7.57 -26.36
N PHE A 97 16.96 8.30 -25.30
CA PHE A 97 16.52 7.71 -24.05
C PHE A 97 15.07 7.22 -24.17
N ILE A 98 14.80 6.02 -23.65
CA ILE A 98 13.46 5.44 -23.58
C ILE A 98 13.27 4.94 -22.15
N PRO A 99 12.29 5.46 -21.41
CA PRO A 99 11.95 4.89 -20.11
C PRO A 99 11.33 3.50 -20.29
N ASP A 100 11.55 2.63 -19.31
CA ASP A 100 10.87 1.34 -19.26
C ASP A 100 9.39 1.50 -18.92
N GLU A 101 9.03 2.55 -18.19
CA GLU A 101 7.67 2.83 -17.80
C GLU A 101 7.33 4.32 -17.77
N ILE A 102 6.17 4.67 -18.31
CA ILE A 102 5.57 5.99 -18.14
C ILE A 102 4.19 5.84 -17.49
N SER A 103 3.99 6.56 -16.39
CA SER A 103 2.71 6.70 -15.71
C SER A 103 2.09 8.06 -16.00
N PHE A 104 0.84 8.02 -16.45
CA PHE A 104 -0.01 9.19 -16.69
C PHE A 104 -1.06 9.30 -15.58
N ASP A 105 -1.20 10.48 -14.99
CA ASP A 105 -2.20 10.79 -13.96
C ASP A 105 -3.61 11.12 -14.55
N ASN A 106 -3.71 11.24 -15.88
CA ASN A 106 -4.96 11.47 -16.61
C ASN A 106 -4.87 10.94 -18.05
N LEU A 107 -6.03 10.63 -18.66
CA LEU A 107 -6.06 10.13 -20.05
C LEU A 107 -5.70 11.20 -21.09
N ASP A 108 -5.96 12.47 -20.80
CA ASP A 108 -5.74 13.55 -21.76
C ASP A 108 -4.25 13.73 -22.10
N ASP A 109 -3.37 13.57 -21.13
CA ASP A 109 -1.93 13.61 -21.35
C ASP A 109 -1.45 12.43 -22.21
N LEU A 110 -2.01 11.24 -22.03
CA LEU A 110 -1.71 10.09 -22.89
C LEU A 110 -2.21 10.32 -24.32
N ILE A 111 -3.42 10.85 -24.49
CA ILE A 111 -3.99 11.16 -25.80
C ILE A 111 -3.15 12.24 -26.50
N ALA A 112 -2.75 13.30 -25.79
CA ALA A 112 -1.91 14.35 -26.35
C ALA A 112 -0.49 13.85 -26.68
N MET A 113 0.07 12.95 -25.86
CA MET A 113 1.35 12.31 -26.16
C MET A 113 1.26 11.37 -27.35
N HIS A 114 0.16 10.64 -27.53
CA HIS A 114 -0.07 9.84 -28.75
C HIS A 114 -0.04 10.72 -30.01
N GLN A 115 -0.69 11.88 -29.98
CA GLN A 115 -0.73 12.79 -31.12
C GLN A 115 0.63 13.40 -31.50
N THR A 116 1.57 13.50 -30.55
CA THR A 116 2.82 14.25 -30.73
C THR A 116 4.08 13.38 -30.67
N HIS A 117 4.03 12.23 -30.00
CA HIS A 117 5.18 11.38 -29.66
C HIS A 117 4.84 9.87 -29.73
N ASP A 118 4.00 9.45 -30.69
CA ASP A 118 3.57 8.05 -30.87
C ASP A 118 4.74 7.04 -30.99
N THR A 119 5.78 7.42 -31.74
CA THR A 119 6.97 6.59 -31.97
C THR A 119 7.77 6.32 -30.70
N LEU A 120 7.69 7.21 -29.70
CA LEU A 120 8.27 6.97 -28.39
C LEU A 120 7.40 5.99 -27.60
N LEU A 121 6.10 6.26 -27.50
CA LEU A 121 5.17 5.47 -26.70
C LEU A 121 5.09 4.00 -27.15
N THR A 122 5.25 3.74 -28.46
CA THR A 122 5.35 2.36 -28.99
C THR A 122 6.61 1.61 -28.54
N ARG A 123 7.68 2.32 -28.14
CA ARG A 123 8.94 1.72 -27.68
C ARG A 123 9.01 1.57 -26.16
N VAL A 124 8.17 2.31 -25.42
CA VAL A 124 8.06 2.19 -23.96
C VAL A 124 7.51 0.82 -23.61
N LYS A 125 8.21 0.10 -22.73
CA LYS A 125 7.83 -1.28 -22.38
C LYS A 125 6.49 -1.33 -21.66
N ARG A 126 6.13 -0.31 -20.88
CA ARG A 126 4.95 -0.28 -20.03
C ARG A 126 4.33 1.12 -19.94
N VAL A 127 3.03 1.20 -20.17
CA VAL A 127 2.23 2.41 -19.93
C VAL A 127 1.25 2.14 -18.78
N ARG A 128 1.26 3.04 -17.78
CA ARG A 128 0.34 3.04 -16.64
C ARG A 128 -0.57 4.25 -16.70
N ILE A 129 -1.84 4.05 -16.39
CA ILE A 129 -2.84 5.11 -16.28
C ILE A 129 -3.38 5.11 -14.85
N CYS A 130 -3.29 6.25 -14.17
CA CYS A 130 -3.71 6.45 -12.79
C CYS A 130 -4.60 7.69 -12.70
N GLU A 131 -5.88 7.55 -12.99
CA GLU A 131 -6.81 8.67 -13.05
C GLU A 131 -7.45 8.96 -11.69
N GLU A 132 -7.19 10.15 -11.14
CA GLU A 132 -7.57 10.47 -9.75
C GLU A 132 -8.95 11.12 -9.60
N LYS A 133 -9.35 12.02 -10.51
CA LYS A 133 -10.61 12.76 -10.42
C LYS A 133 -11.26 12.91 -11.78
N TYR A 134 -12.55 12.62 -11.83
CA TYR A 134 -13.41 12.94 -12.94
C TYR A 134 -14.31 14.13 -12.60
N ASP A 135 -14.18 15.19 -13.38
CA ASP A 135 -15.05 16.37 -13.31
C ASP A 135 -15.91 16.40 -14.60
N GLY A 136 -17.06 15.71 -14.64
CA GLY A 136 -18.12 16.06 -15.60
C GLY A 136 -19.11 14.95 -15.98
N GLU A 137 -20.41 15.14 -15.76
CA GLU A 137 -21.44 14.16 -16.14
C GLU A 137 -21.40 13.75 -17.63
N HIS A 138 -21.44 12.43 -17.88
CA HIS A 138 -21.74 11.72 -19.14
C HIS A 138 -20.88 11.97 -20.41
N SER A 139 -20.42 10.86 -21.01
CA SER A 139 -20.08 10.62 -22.45
C SER A 139 -18.61 10.77 -22.93
N PRO A 140 -17.89 11.90 -22.84
CA PRO A 140 -16.56 12.03 -23.44
C PRO A 140 -15.50 11.09 -22.84
N HIS A 141 -15.53 10.87 -21.53
CA HIS A 141 -14.53 10.04 -20.86
C HIS A 141 -14.56 8.60 -21.33
N TRP A 142 -15.78 8.08 -21.50
CA TRP A 142 -16.00 6.76 -22.06
C TRP A 142 -15.38 6.59 -23.45
N PHE A 143 -15.51 7.61 -24.30
CA PHE A 143 -14.86 7.62 -25.60
C PHE A 143 -13.34 7.68 -25.49
N LYS A 144 -12.79 8.47 -24.55
CA LYS A 144 -11.35 8.52 -24.28
C LYS A 144 -10.82 7.14 -23.84
N MET A 145 -11.50 6.46 -22.93
CA MET A 145 -11.16 5.09 -22.53
C MET A 145 -11.17 4.14 -23.73
N LYS A 146 -12.27 4.11 -24.51
CA LYS A 146 -12.40 3.27 -25.71
C LYS A 146 -11.31 3.58 -26.75
N GLN A 147 -10.97 4.86 -26.92
CA GLN A 147 -9.92 5.31 -27.83
C GLN A 147 -8.55 4.80 -27.37
N VAL A 148 -8.22 4.97 -26.09
CA VAL A 148 -6.92 4.60 -25.52
C VAL A 148 -6.67 3.09 -25.60
N GLN A 149 -7.71 2.25 -25.45
CA GLN A 149 -7.54 0.80 -25.63
C GLN A 149 -7.10 0.41 -27.06
N ARG A 150 -7.37 1.25 -28.07
CA ARG A 150 -6.98 0.99 -29.47
C ARG A 150 -5.53 1.37 -29.78
N TYR A 151 -4.85 2.06 -28.87
CA TYR A 151 -3.47 2.46 -29.09
C TYR A 151 -2.54 1.25 -29.12
N PRO A 152 -1.48 1.25 -29.94
CA PRO A 152 -0.55 0.13 -30.09
C PRO A 152 0.43 -0.01 -28.90
N TYR A 153 0.18 0.69 -27.80
CA TYR A 153 1.06 0.72 -26.63
C TYR A 153 0.78 -0.43 -25.69
N ASN A 154 1.79 -0.85 -24.93
CA ASN A 154 1.60 -1.84 -23.88
C ASN A 154 1.00 -1.20 -22.62
N ILE A 155 -0.32 -1.01 -22.61
CA ILE A 155 -1.04 -0.63 -21.40
C ILE A 155 -1.08 -1.85 -20.48
N TYR A 156 -0.31 -1.79 -19.39
CA TYR A 156 -0.19 -2.92 -18.46
C TYR A 156 -0.99 -2.70 -17.16
N SER A 157 -1.27 -1.44 -16.81
CA SER A 157 -2.00 -1.06 -15.59
C SER A 157 -2.93 0.11 -15.85
N GLN A 158 -4.17 0.00 -15.38
CA GLN A 158 -5.16 1.07 -15.38
C GLN A 158 -5.87 1.15 -14.03
N GLN A 159 -5.98 2.36 -13.50
CA GLN A 159 -6.63 2.66 -12.24
C GLN A 159 -7.51 3.90 -12.41
N TYR A 160 -8.78 3.79 -11.99
CA TYR A 160 -9.76 4.87 -12.03
C TYR A 160 -10.26 5.14 -10.61
N LYS A 161 -9.73 6.13 -9.89
CA LYS A 161 -9.95 6.25 -8.42
C LYS A 161 -11.32 6.81 -8.04
N HIS A 162 -11.89 7.74 -8.81
CA HIS A 162 -13.13 8.44 -8.48
C HIS A 162 -14.02 8.57 -9.71
N ASP A 163 -15.17 7.89 -9.72
CA ASP A 163 -16.16 8.16 -10.75
C ASP A 163 -17.58 7.78 -10.33
N THR A 164 -18.41 8.78 -10.02
CA THR A 164 -19.79 8.68 -9.49
C THR A 164 -20.82 8.10 -10.47
N VAL A 165 -20.40 7.55 -11.61
CA VAL A 165 -21.31 7.02 -12.64
C VAL A 165 -20.98 5.56 -12.90
N LEU A 166 -21.95 4.68 -12.62
CA LEU A 166 -21.96 3.28 -13.02
C LEU A 166 -21.77 3.14 -14.54
N CYS A 167 -20.52 3.00 -14.99
CA CYS A 167 -20.21 2.68 -16.38
C CYS A 167 -20.35 1.17 -16.60
N GLN A 168 -21.05 0.76 -17.66
CA GLN A 168 -21.10 -0.63 -18.11
C GLN A 168 -19.79 -0.98 -18.84
N CYS A 169 -18.92 -1.75 -18.19
CA CYS A 169 -17.56 -2.02 -18.68
C CYS A 169 -17.48 -2.92 -19.92
N ASP A 170 -18.52 -3.70 -20.23
CA ASP A 170 -18.49 -4.71 -21.29
C ASP A 170 -18.25 -4.12 -22.70
N ASP A 171 -18.59 -2.85 -22.85
CA ASP A 171 -18.43 -2.07 -24.06
C ASP A 171 -16.98 -1.58 -24.29
N VAL A 172 -16.13 -1.57 -23.25
CA VAL A 172 -14.70 -1.24 -23.36
C VAL A 172 -13.92 -2.52 -23.60
N GLN A 173 -13.28 -2.59 -24.76
CA GLN A 173 -12.37 -3.68 -25.10
C GLN A 173 -10.99 -3.41 -24.52
N PHE A 174 -10.85 -3.66 -23.22
CA PHE A 174 -9.57 -3.59 -22.53
C PHE A 174 -8.50 -4.44 -23.24
N GLN A 175 -7.27 -3.92 -23.30
CA GLN A 175 -6.18 -4.63 -23.97
C GLN A 175 -5.86 -5.96 -23.27
N PRO A 176 -5.63 -7.06 -24.02
CA PRO A 176 -5.29 -8.36 -23.44
C PRO A 176 -3.97 -8.39 -22.65
N SER A 177 -3.11 -7.38 -22.82
CA SER A 177 -1.84 -7.22 -22.12
C SER A 177 -2.00 -6.68 -20.68
N ILE A 178 -3.17 -6.14 -20.32
CA ILE A 178 -3.41 -5.57 -18.99
C ILE A 178 -3.19 -6.64 -17.91
N GLN A 179 -2.39 -6.28 -16.91
CA GLN A 179 -2.08 -7.10 -15.75
C GLN A 179 -2.73 -6.57 -14.47
N HIS A 180 -2.98 -5.26 -14.39
CA HIS A 180 -3.57 -4.62 -13.22
C HIS A 180 -4.73 -3.72 -13.64
N LEU A 181 -5.93 -3.99 -13.12
CA LEU A 181 -7.11 -3.18 -13.40
C LEU A 181 -7.87 -2.82 -12.13
N GLU A 182 -8.03 -1.53 -11.85
CA GLU A 182 -8.88 -1.00 -10.77
C GLU A 182 -10.01 -0.16 -11.39
N ILE A 183 -11.24 -0.67 -11.26
CA ILE A 183 -12.48 -0.07 -11.79
C ILE A 183 -13.54 -0.01 -10.68
N PRO A 184 -13.41 0.91 -9.70
CA PRO A 184 -14.21 0.93 -8.49
C PRO A 184 -15.70 0.98 -8.75
N GLN A 185 -16.15 1.93 -9.56
CA GLN A 185 -17.59 2.21 -9.75
C GLN A 185 -18.12 1.69 -11.09
N ALA A 186 -17.49 0.67 -11.66
CA ALA A 186 -17.96 0.07 -12.90
C ALA A 186 -18.72 -1.23 -12.67
N LYS A 187 -19.79 -1.43 -13.44
CA LYS A 187 -20.53 -2.69 -13.46
C LYS A 187 -20.11 -3.51 -14.68
N VAL A 188 -19.83 -4.78 -14.44
CA VAL A 188 -19.58 -5.78 -15.49
C VAL A 188 -20.84 -6.63 -15.56
N MET A 189 -21.58 -6.54 -16.68
CA MET A 189 -22.83 -7.28 -16.86
C MET A 189 -22.57 -8.73 -17.25
N ASP A 190 -21.58 -8.97 -18.11
CA ASP A 190 -21.16 -10.31 -18.53
C ASP A 190 -19.72 -10.57 -18.07
N SER A 191 -19.59 -10.97 -16.80
CA SER A 191 -18.29 -11.26 -16.19
C SER A 191 -17.54 -12.40 -16.90
N ALA A 192 -18.25 -13.38 -17.48
CA ALA A 192 -17.63 -14.46 -18.23
C ALA A 192 -16.92 -13.93 -19.48
N VAL A 193 -17.61 -13.13 -20.30
CA VAL A 193 -17.04 -12.54 -21.51
C VAL A 193 -15.95 -11.53 -21.18
N PHE A 194 -16.16 -10.70 -20.16
CA PHE A 194 -15.21 -9.69 -19.71
C PHE A 194 -13.88 -10.31 -19.30
N PHE A 195 -13.89 -11.27 -18.37
CA PHE A 195 -12.65 -11.88 -17.86
C PHE A 195 -12.03 -12.87 -18.84
N ALA A 196 -12.80 -13.49 -19.75
CA ALA A 196 -12.25 -14.35 -20.81
C ALA A 196 -11.25 -13.61 -21.72
N ARG A 197 -11.37 -12.29 -21.85
CA ARG A 197 -10.45 -11.44 -22.63
C ARG A 197 -9.21 -11.02 -21.83
N LEU A 198 -9.32 -10.98 -20.50
CA LEU A 198 -8.29 -10.49 -19.57
C LEU A 198 -7.46 -11.63 -18.96
N LYS A 199 -6.98 -12.56 -19.79
CA LYS A 199 -6.27 -13.77 -19.34
C LYS A 199 -4.95 -13.49 -18.61
N ASN A 200 -4.37 -12.31 -18.82
CA ASN A 200 -3.11 -11.89 -18.19
C ASN A 200 -3.29 -11.10 -16.89
N LEU A 201 -4.53 -10.86 -16.47
CA LEU A 201 -4.83 -10.09 -15.28
C LEU A 201 -4.28 -10.80 -14.02
N ARG A 202 -3.47 -10.06 -13.27
CA ARG A 202 -2.82 -10.47 -12.02
C ARG A 202 -3.39 -9.76 -10.80
N SER A 203 -3.95 -8.57 -11.01
CA SER A 203 -4.53 -7.75 -9.95
C SER A 203 -5.82 -7.12 -10.41
N PHE A 204 -6.85 -7.22 -9.58
CA PHE A 204 -8.16 -6.66 -9.89
C PHE A 204 -8.80 -5.99 -8.69
N SER A 205 -9.41 -4.83 -8.91
CA SER A 205 -10.15 -4.09 -7.88
C SER A 205 -11.45 -3.54 -8.43
N SER A 206 -12.53 -3.73 -7.69
CA SER A 206 -13.88 -3.28 -8.04
C SER A 206 -14.79 -3.27 -6.81
N ASN A 207 -15.82 -2.42 -6.79
CA ASN A 207 -16.92 -2.53 -5.83
C ASN A 207 -17.73 -3.81 -6.07
N GLU A 208 -17.96 -4.18 -7.32
CA GLU A 208 -18.86 -5.26 -7.71
C GLU A 208 -18.24 -6.66 -7.61
N LEU A 209 -17.01 -6.78 -7.07
CA LEU A 209 -16.27 -8.03 -7.06
C LEU A 209 -17.06 -9.18 -6.43
N LEU A 210 -17.78 -8.92 -5.35
CA LEU A 210 -18.56 -9.92 -4.62
C LEU A 210 -19.71 -10.50 -5.46
N HIS A 211 -20.16 -9.79 -6.49
CA HIS A 211 -21.22 -10.23 -7.38
C HIS A 211 -20.73 -11.12 -8.54
N TYR A 212 -19.41 -11.27 -8.71
CA TYR A 212 -18.86 -12.08 -9.79
C TYR A 212 -18.71 -13.54 -9.40
N ASN A 213 -19.03 -14.44 -10.32
CA ASN A 213 -18.73 -15.86 -10.15
C ASN A 213 -17.20 -16.05 -10.25
N ILE A 214 -16.65 -16.71 -9.22
CA ILE A 214 -15.22 -16.99 -9.06
C ILE A 214 -14.66 -17.79 -10.23
N GLU A 215 -15.48 -18.67 -10.84
CA GLU A 215 -15.07 -19.48 -12.00
C GLU A 215 -14.70 -18.64 -13.22
N TYR A 216 -15.23 -17.42 -13.31
CA TYR A 216 -14.93 -16.50 -14.41
C TYR A 216 -13.67 -15.67 -14.14
N LEU A 217 -13.22 -15.56 -12.88
CA LEU A 217 -12.06 -14.77 -12.54
C LEU A 217 -10.77 -15.35 -13.18
N PRO A 218 -9.84 -14.51 -13.66
CA PRO A 218 -8.65 -14.99 -14.35
C PRO A 218 -7.78 -15.91 -13.49
N LYS A 219 -7.29 -17.01 -14.08
CA LYS A 219 -6.44 -18.01 -13.40
C LYS A 219 -5.10 -17.46 -12.89
N ARG A 220 -4.66 -16.31 -13.41
CA ARG A 220 -3.40 -15.64 -13.03
C ARG A 220 -3.60 -14.59 -11.93
N LEU A 221 -4.84 -14.37 -11.48
CA LEU A 221 -5.18 -13.39 -10.47
C LEU A 221 -4.53 -13.76 -9.14
N ASN A 222 -3.68 -12.89 -8.60
CA ASN A 222 -2.95 -13.09 -7.35
C ASN A 222 -3.35 -12.08 -6.28
N TYR A 223 -3.73 -10.87 -6.71
CA TYR A 223 -4.13 -9.77 -5.85
C TYR A 223 -5.56 -9.35 -6.14
N VAL A 224 -6.34 -9.16 -5.08
CA VAL A 224 -7.72 -8.71 -5.16
C VAL A 224 -7.92 -7.57 -4.18
N SER A 225 -8.58 -6.49 -4.61
CA SER A 225 -8.97 -5.40 -3.72
C SER A 225 -10.47 -5.13 -3.77
N LEU A 226 -11.12 -5.34 -2.63
CA LEU A 226 -12.53 -5.05 -2.37
C LEU A 226 -12.70 -3.59 -1.96
N LEU A 227 -13.64 -2.91 -2.60
CA LEU A 227 -13.92 -1.50 -2.32
C LEU A 227 -15.31 -1.38 -1.66
N SER A 228 -15.35 -0.77 -0.46
CA SER A 228 -16.42 -0.94 0.53
C SER A 228 -17.78 -0.33 0.19
N SER A 229 -17.93 0.48 -0.86
CA SER A 229 -19.28 0.94 -1.22
C SER A 229 -20.24 -0.22 -1.53
N ALA A 230 -19.74 -1.40 -1.87
CA ALA A 230 -20.54 -2.61 -2.03
C ALA A 230 -20.81 -3.41 -0.74
N ILE A 231 -20.09 -3.16 0.35
CA ILE A 231 -20.15 -3.97 1.58
C ILE A 231 -21.27 -3.50 2.53
N LEU A 232 -21.72 -2.25 2.39
CA LEU A 232 -22.60 -1.54 3.35
C LEU A 232 -24.04 -2.05 3.44
N HIS A 233 -24.46 -2.94 2.55
CA HIS A 233 -25.87 -3.33 2.43
C HIS A 233 -26.13 -4.83 2.57
N LEU A 234 -25.13 -5.63 2.92
CA LEU A 234 -25.27 -7.09 2.91
C LEU A 234 -25.05 -7.68 4.31
N PRO A 235 -26.05 -8.41 4.86
CA PRO A 235 -26.07 -8.81 6.27
C PRO A 235 -24.98 -9.82 6.67
N THR A 236 -24.52 -10.66 5.73
CA THR A 236 -23.40 -11.60 5.89
C THR A 236 -22.85 -11.97 4.50
N TYR A 237 -21.53 -11.96 4.31
CA TYR A 237 -20.91 -12.59 3.13
C TYR A 237 -19.87 -13.60 3.59
N ASP A 238 -19.96 -14.80 3.02
CA ASP A 238 -18.85 -15.72 2.90
C ASP A 238 -18.07 -15.31 1.65
N LEU A 239 -17.00 -14.53 1.83
CA LEU A 239 -16.13 -14.17 0.71
C LEU A 239 -15.37 -15.42 0.28
N GLU A 240 -15.75 -15.98 -0.85
CA GLU A 240 -14.95 -16.98 -1.55
C GLU A 240 -14.02 -16.28 -2.55
N LEU A 241 -12.74 -16.61 -2.47
CA LEU A 241 -11.73 -16.13 -3.41
C LEU A 241 -11.21 -17.28 -4.27
N PRO A 242 -10.78 -17.01 -5.51
CA PRO A 242 -10.08 -18.02 -6.30
C PRO A 242 -8.89 -18.60 -5.53
N PRO A 243 -8.62 -19.92 -5.66
CA PRO A 243 -7.58 -20.59 -4.89
C PRO A 243 -6.17 -20.08 -5.18
N GLN A 244 -5.95 -19.36 -6.28
CA GLN A 244 -4.67 -18.75 -6.64
C GLN A 244 -4.41 -17.38 -5.99
N VAL A 245 -5.43 -16.74 -5.40
CA VAL A 245 -5.29 -15.41 -4.80
C VAL A 245 -4.52 -15.53 -3.50
N LYS A 246 -3.39 -14.80 -3.40
CA LYS A 246 -2.54 -14.77 -2.21
C LYS A 246 -2.71 -13.50 -1.38
N GLN A 247 -3.18 -12.43 -1.99
CA GLN A 247 -3.28 -11.11 -1.38
C GLN A 247 -4.70 -10.55 -1.52
N LEU A 248 -5.30 -10.16 -0.40
CA LEU A 248 -6.59 -9.48 -0.34
C LEU A 248 -6.41 -8.12 0.33
N GLN A 249 -6.94 -7.08 -0.31
CA GLN A 249 -7.12 -5.78 0.31
C GLN A 249 -8.60 -5.46 0.43
N VAL A 250 -9.02 -4.92 1.58
CA VAL A 250 -10.37 -4.42 1.83
C VAL A 250 -10.25 -2.93 2.11
N ARG A 251 -10.62 -2.10 1.15
CA ARG A 251 -10.59 -0.65 1.28
C ARG A 251 -11.97 -0.13 1.63
N SER A 252 -12.05 0.61 2.73
CA SER A 252 -13.32 1.17 3.17
C SER A 252 -13.27 2.68 3.40
N LEU A 253 -14.31 3.37 2.93
CA LEU A 253 -14.53 4.81 3.12
C LEU A 253 -15.71 5.08 4.05
N LEU A 254 -16.46 4.04 4.42
CA LEU A 254 -17.68 4.14 5.22
C LEU A 254 -17.59 3.15 6.38
N PRO A 255 -18.33 3.37 7.49
CA PRO A 255 -18.34 2.41 8.58
C PRO A 255 -18.81 1.04 8.11
N LEU A 256 -17.99 0.02 8.34
CA LEU A 256 -18.35 -1.37 8.18
C LEU A 256 -19.07 -1.83 9.45
N ASP A 257 -20.39 -1.77 9.39
CA ASP A 257 -21.30 -2.29 10.42
C ASP A 257 -21.63 -3.78 10.21
N THR A 258 -20.99 -4.42 9.23
CA THR A 258 -21.33 -5.77 8.74
C THR A 258 -20.20 -6.78 8.97
N TYR A 259 -20.57 -8.03 9.18
CA TYR A 259 -19.65 -9.15 9.38
C TYR A 259 -18.98 -9.56 8.05
N LEU A 260 -17.65 -9.58 8.01
CA LEU A 260 -16.90 -10.17 6.89
C LEU A 260 -16.39 -11.55 7.31
N ASN A 261 -17.03 -12.60 6.81
CA ASN A 261 -16.51 -13.96 6.93
C ASN A 261 -15.72 -14.29 5.67
N ILE A 262 -14.40 -14.39 5.78
CA ILE A 262 -13.57 -14.77 4.63
C ILE A 262 -13.48 -16.28 4.63
N ARG A 263 -14.13 -16.95 3.67
CA ARG A 263 -13.91 -18.38 3.51
C ARG A 263 -12.44 -18.58 3.12
N PRO A 264 -11.71 -19.46 3.82
CA PRO A 264 -10.28 -19.57 3.62
C PRO A 264 -9.99 -20.07 2.20
N SER A 265 -9.45 -19.19 1.35
CA SER A 265 -8.68 -19.64 0.19
C SER A 265 -7.39 -20.23 0.71
N GLY A 266 -7.10 -21.49 0.35
CA GLY A 266 -5.90 -22.21 0.80
C GLY A 266 -4.56 -21.54 0.44
N SER A 267 -4.57 -20.51 -0.42
CA SER A 267 -3.38 -19.74 -0.79
C SER A 267 -3.33 -18.32 -0.23
N LEU A 268 -4.41 -17.83 0.40
CA LEU A 268 -4.47 -16.46 0.91
C LEU A 268 -3.52 -16.29 2.09
N THR A 269 -2.44 -15.54 1.89
CA THR A 269 -1.35 -15.38 2.87
C THR A 269 -1.27 -13.97 3.43
N GLU A 270 -1.83 -12.98 2.74
CA GLU A 270 -1.77 -11.58 3.15
C GLU A 270 -3.15 -10.92 3.05
N ILE A 271 -3.55 -10.23 4.12
CA ILE A 271 -4.78 -9.44 4.17
C ILE A 271 -4.46 -8.03 4.67
N GLU A 272 -4.92 -7.02 3.93
CA GLU A 272 -4.87 -5.62 4.33
C GLU A 272 -6.28 -5.03 4.44
N PHE A 273 -6.63 -4.47 5.58
CA PHE A 273 -7.75 -3.54 5.72
C PHE A 273 -7.21 -2.12 5.64
N LYS A 274 -7.76 -1.29 4.76
CA LYS A 274 -7.31 0.09 4.56
C LYS A 274 -8.48 1.07 4.65
N GLY A 275 -8.39 2.02 5.57
CA GLY A 275 -9.48 2.94 5.88
C GLY A 275 -10.66 2.24 6.56
N GLY A 276 -11.76 2.98 6.74
CA GLY A 276 -13.02 2.46 7.24
C GLY A 276 -13.14 2.49 8.76
N LYS A 277 -14.39 2.39 9.23
CA LYS A 277 -14.71 2.28 10.65
C LYS A 277 -15.29 0.89 10.94
N PHE A 278 -14.59 0.08 11.72
CA PHE A 278 -14.97 -1.28 12.08
C PHE A 278 -15.53 -1.29 13.51
N LYS A 279 -16.84 -1.49 13.61
CA LYS A 279 -17.49 -1.53 14.92
C LYS A 279 -17.35 -2.88 15.62
N ASP A 280 -17.33 -4.00 14.89
CA ASP A 280 -17.24 -5.35 15.47
C ASP A 280 -16.28 -6.27 14.73
N MET A 281 -15.06 -6.42 15.25
CA MET A 281 -14.03 -7.31 14.69
C MET A 281 -14.03 -8.71 15.29
N GLY A 282 -14.80 -8.98 16.35
CA GLY A 282 -14.76 -10.25 17.08
C GLY A 282 -15.22 -11.46 16.26
N TYR A 283 -16.01 -11.20 15.23
CA TYR A 283 -16.58 -12.23 14.35
C TYR A 283 -15.75 -12.52 13.10
N PHE A 284 -14.69 -11.74 12.84
CA PHE A 284 -13.83 -11.97 11.68
C PHE A 284 -13.11 -13.30 11.84
N ARG A 285 -13.17 -14.11 10.77
CA ARG A 285 -12.45 -15.38 10.67
C ARG A 285 -11.40 -15.25 9.59
N PHE A 286 -10.17 -15.55 9.96
CA PHE A 286 -9.01 -15.52 9.09
C PHE A 286 -8.53 -16.93 8.75
N PRO A 287 -7.91 -17.13 7.57
CA PRO A 287 -7.29 -18.41 7.24
C PRO A 287 -6.16 -18.74 8.23
N GLU A 288 -6.05 -20.02 8.62
CA GLU A 288 -5.03 -20.45 9.58
C GLU A 288 -3.59 -20.25 9.06
N HIS A 289 -3.40 -20.34 7.75
CA HIS A 289 -2.11 -20.14 7.06
C HIS A 289 -1.80 -18.67 6.73
N LEU A 290 -2.59 -17.72 7.23
CA LEU A 290 -2.32 -16.30 7.05
C LEU A 290 -0.97 -15.93 7.66
N THR A 291 -0.10 -15.29 6.89
CA THR A 291 1.24 -14.86 7.33
C THR A 291 1.30 -13.37 7.66
N THR A 292 0.52 -12.55 6.95
CA THR A 292 0.52 -11.09 7.13
C THR A 292 -0.89 -10.55 7.30
N LEU A 293 -1.10 -9.76 8.35
CA LEU A 293 -2.35 -9.05 8.61
C LEU A 293 -2.06 -7.57 8.86
N VAL A 294 -2.65 -6.71 8.04
CA VAL A 294 -2.46 -5.26 8.10
C VAL A 294 -3.79 -4.56 8.29
N PHE A 295 -3.84 -3.61 9.23
CA PHE A 295 -4.89 -2.60 9.37
C PHE A 295 -4.22 -1.25 9.18
N ARG A 296 -4.63 -0.49 8.16
CA ARG A 296 -4.02 0.80 7.80
C ARG A 296 -5.09 1.89 7.81
N ASP A 297 -4.88 2.90 8.63
CA ASP A 297 -5.76 4.06 8.75
C ASP A 297 -7.22 3.69 9.09
N CYS A 298 -7.41 2.60 9.85
CA CYS A 298 -8.72 2.12 10.26
C CYS A 298 -9.20 2.79 11.55
N GLU A 299 -10.50 2.95 11.73
CA GLU A 299 -11.10 3.26 13.03
C GLU A 299 -11.69 1.97 13.60
N ILE A 300 -11.19 1.44 14.71
CA ILE A 300 -11.70 0.20 15.29
C ILE A 300 -12.15 0.44 16.73
N ASP A 301 -13.44 0.24 16.97
CA ASP A 301 -14.07 0.48 18.27
C ASP A 301 -14.07 -0.77 19.17
N SER A 302 -13.98 -1.98 18.59
CA SER A 302 -14.09 -3.27 19.30
C SER A 302 -12.87 -4.16 19.19
N PHE A 303 -12.77 -5.14 20.08
CA PHE A 303 -11.68 -6.09 20.14
C PHE A 303 -11.59 -7.01 18.91
N LEU A 304 -10.36 -7.22 18.42
CA LEU A 304 -10.01 -8.32 17.53
C LEU A 304 -9.53 -9.52 18.38
N ASP A 305 -10.31 -10.60 18.39
CA ASP A 305 -9.93 -11.79 19.15
C ASP A 305 -8.90 -12.65 18.40
N PHE A 306 -7.67 -12.65 18.93
CA PHE A 306 -6.54 -13.42 18.39
C PHE A 306 -6.49 -14.88 18.87
N ASN A 307 -7.31 -15.28 19.85
CA ASN A 307 -7.13 -16.53 20.58
C ASN A 307 -8.34 -17.48 20.50
N THR A 308 -9.58 -16.98 20.56
CA THR A 308 -10.75 -17.87 20.53
C THR A 308 -11.22 -18.13 19.10
N SER A 309 -11.27 -17.07 18.28
CA SER A 309 -11.90 -17.14 16.97
C SER A 309 -10.93 -17.38 15.82
N ASN A 310 -9.67 -17.03 16.01
CA ASN A 310 -8.61 -17.12 15.02
C ASN A 310 -7.43 -17.90 15.60
N LYS A 311 -6.95 -18.92 14.87
CA LYS A 311 -5.75 -19.68 15.24
C LYS A 311 -4.61 -19.25 14.35
N PHE A 312 -3.96 -18.13 14.69
CA PHE A 312 -2.86 -17.55 13.93
C PHE A 312 -1.54 -18.33 14.11
N SER A 313 -1.50 -19.59 13.68
CA SER A 313 -0.29 -20.43 13.80
C SER A 313 0.83 -19.99 12.85
N CYS A 314 0.50 -19.35 11.73
CA CYS A 314 1.45 -18.91 10.70
C CYS A 314 1.68 -17.40 10.65
N LEU A 315 0.98 -16.59 11.45
CA LEU A 315 1.06 -15.14 11.37
C LEU A 315 2.43 -14.62 11.82
N THR A 316 3.23 -14.14 10.87
CA THR A 316 4.58 -13.63 11.10
C THR A 316 4.65 -12.11 11.19
N ALA A 317 3.68 -11.41 10.59
CA ALA A 317 3.60 -9.95 10.56
C ALA A 317 2.19 -9.45 10.91
N LEU A 318 2.11 -8.57 11.91
CA LEU A 318 0.88 -7.89 12.32
C LEU A 318 1.12 -6.38 12.39
N HIS A 319 0.52 -5.63 11.48
CA HIS A 319 0.65 -4.17 11.42
C HIS A 319 -0.71 -3.53 11.64
N ILE A 320 -0.83 -2.66 12.62
CA ILE A 320 -2.07 -2.02 13.03
C ILE A 320 -1.83 -0.51 13.11
N SER A 321 -2.53 0.26 12.28
CA SER A 321 -2.44 1.72 12.22
C SER A 321 -3.82 2.32 12.08
N GLY A 322 -4.14 3.35 12.86
CA GLY A 322 -5.45 3.99 12.83
C GLY A 322 -5.91 4.55 14.16
N TYR A 323 -7.21 4.81 14.32
CA TYR A 323 -7.82 5.28 15.55
C TYR A 323 -8.47 4.13 16.30
N PHE A 324 -8.00 3.84 17.51
CA PHE A 324 -8.50 2.71 18.30
C PHE A 324 -9.16 3.22 19.58
N GLY A 325 -10.40 2.79 19.80
CA GLY A 325 -11.15 3.11 21.01
C GLY A 325 -10.50 2.52 22.28
N LYS A 326 -10.90 3.02 23.45
CA LYS A 326 -10.39 2.58 24.76
C LYS A 326 -10.52 1.07 24.99
N LEU A 327 -11.62 0.47 24.53
CA LEU A 327 -11.85 -0.96 24.65
C LEU A 327 -10.83 -1.76 23.84
N PHE A 328 -10.64 -1.41 22.56
CA PHE A 328 -9.61 -2.03 21.72
C PHE A 328 -8.24 -1.99 22.41
N TYR A 329 -7.86 -0.81 22.90
CA TYR A 329 -6.62 -0.60 23.65
C TYR A 329 -6.47 -1.55 24.83
N TYR A 330 -7.49 -1.61 25.68
CA TYR A 330 -7.49 -2.48 26.84
C TYR A 330 -7.31 -3.93 26.45
N TYR A 331 -8.06 -4.43 25.47
CA TYR A 331 -7.97 -5.83 25.09
C TYR A 331 -6.67 -6.16 24.37
N PHE A 332 -6.18 -5.30 23.46
CA PHE A 332 -4.94 -5.53 22.73
C PHE A 332 -3.75 -5.72 23.68
N PHE A 333 -3.61 -4.86 24.70
CA PHE A 333 -2.51 -4.97 25.66
C PHE A 333 -2.70 -6.04 26.74
N ASN A 334 -3.87 -6.69 26.80
CA ASN A 334 -4.15 -7.79 27.73
C ASN A 334 -4.36 -9.14 27.01
N THR A 335 -4.13 -9.21 25.70
CA THR A 335 -4.32 -10.43 24.90
C THR A 335 -2.97 -11.09 24.64
N ALA A 336 -2.93 -12.41 24.77
CA ALA A 336 -1.78 -13.19 24.32
C ALA A 336 -1.65 -13.09 22.80
N LEU A 337 -0.55 -12.50 22.33
CA LEU A 337 -0.25 -12.39 20.91
C LEU A 337 0.22 -13.73 20.33
N PRO A 338 -0.02 -14.00 19.03
CA PRO A 338 0.45 -15.22 18.37
C PRO A 338 1.97 -15.40 18.49
N GLN A 339 2.42 -16.58 18.92
CA GLN A 339 3.85 -16.86 19.15
C GLN A 339 4.68 -16.99 17.86
N SER A 340 4.02 -17.10 16.72
CA SER A 340 4.57 -17.09 15.37
C SER A 340 5.03 -15.70 14.91
N LEU A 341 4.59 -14.63 15.57
CA LEU A 341 4.90 -13.25 15.18
C LEU A 341 6.40 -12.96 15.28
N THR A 342 6.91 -12.35 14.21
CA THR A 342 8.29 -11.87 14.10
C THR A 342 8.36 -10.35 13.90
N ASP A 343 7.29 -9.74 13.41
CA ASP A 343 7.15 -8.31 13.13
C ASP A 343 5.81 -7.80 13.68
N LEU A 344 5.87 -6.87 14.63
CA LEU A 344 4.71 -6.23 15.23
C LEU A 344 4.85 -4.72 15.10
N SER A 345 3.87 -4.10 14.44
CA SER A 345 3.75 -2.64 14.33
C SER A 345 2.38 -2.21 14.83
N PHE A 346 2.33 -1.32 15.80
CA PHE A 346 1.09 -0.74 16.31
C PHE A 346 1.21 0.78 16.36
N ARG A 347 0.24 1.48 15.77
CA ARG A 347 0.20 2.94 15.68
C ARG A 347 -1.21 3.43 15.93
N ASN A 348 -1.44 4.08 17.06
CA ASN A 348 -2.70 4.76 17.31
C ASN A 348 -2.60 6.26 17.00
N CYS A 349 -3.39 6.71 16.03
CA CYS A 349 -3.50 8.07 15.60
C CYS A 349 -4.89 8.32 15.01
N LYS A 350 -5.52 9.43 15.37
CA LYS A 350 -6.80 9.83 14.77
C LYS A 350 -6.51 10.39 13.37
N PRO A 351 -6.98 9.76 12.28
CA PRO A 351 -6.94 10.41 10.98
C PRO A 351 -7.87 11.63 11.05
N SER A 352 -7.33 12.84 10.92
CA SER A 352 -8.17 14.03 10.77
C SER A 352 -8.33 14.33 9.29
N PHE A 353 -9.57 14.19 8.81
CA PHE A 353 -9.97 14.74 7.53
C PHE A 353 -10.20 16.25 7.76
N GLN A 354 -9.20 17.08 7.49
CA GLN A 354 -9.54 18.48 7.25
C GLN A 354 -10.35 18.52 5.95
N ARG A 355 -11.65 18.85 6.04
CA ARG A 355 -12.44 19.32 4.89
C ARG A 355 -11.90 20.70 4.47
N GLY A 356 -10.69 20.72 3.92
CA GLY A 356 -10.17 21.79 3.08
C GLY A 356 -10.44 21.43 1.62
N SER A 357 -10.78 22.40 0.80
CA SER A 357 -11.39 22.27 -0.52
C SER A 357 -10.66 21.45 -1.59
N THR A 358 -9.48 20.87 -1.33
CA THR A 358 -8.79 20.00 -2.29
C THR A 358 -7.76 19.09 -1.60
N ASN A 359 -7.86 17.79 -1.86
CA ASN A 359 -6.83 16.75 -1.78
C ASN A 359 -6.36 16.32 -0.37
N ASP A 360 -6.98 15.26 0.16
CA ASP A 360 -6.42 14.03 0.76
C ASP A 360 -5.04 14.05 1.46
N THR A 361 -4.66 15.12 2.15
CA THR A 361 -3.61 15.03 3.16
C THR A 361 -4.23 14.59 4.47
N VAL A 362 -4.15 13.30 4.79
CA VAL A 362 -4.52 12.78 6.12
C VAL A 362 -3.56 13.37 7.13
N VAL A 363 -4.02 14.34 7.92
CA VAL A 363 -3.24 14.86 9.05
C VAL A 363 -3.57 13.99 10.26
N TYR A 364 -2.58 13.26 10.75
CA TYR A 364 -2.73 12.47 11.98
C TYR A 364 -2.78 13.41 13.18
N ARG A 365 -3.93 13.43 13.88
CA ARG A 365 -4.09 14.15 15.15
C ARG A 365 -4.09 13.15 16.31
N TYR A 366 -3.61 13.61 17.45
CA TYR A 366 -3.76 12.87 18.69
C TYR A 366 -5.25 12.79 19.07
N PRO A 367 -5.68 11.72 19.76
CA PRO A 367 -6.99 11.73 20.42
C PRO A 367 -7.08 12.97 21.32
N GLU A 368 -8.16 13.76 21.18
CA GLU A 368 -8.25 15.13 21.73
C GLU A 368 -8.31 15.19 23.27
N SER A 369 -8.36 14.04 23.95
CA SER A 369 -8.37 13.95 25.41
C SER A 369 -7.45 12.82 25.91
N PHE A 370 -6.20 13.16 26.23
CA PHE A 370 -5.29 12.32 27.03
C PHE A 370 -5.92 11.88 28.37
N THR A 371 -6.95 12.58 28.84
CA THR A 371 -7.70 12.29 30.06
C THR A 371 -8.65 11.09 29.94
N ASP A 372 -9.12 10.74 28.74
CA ASP A 372 -10.20 9.76 28.57
C ASP A 372 -9.69 8.32 28.45
N PHE A 373 -8.46 8.16 27.97
CA PHE A 373 -7.81 6.84 27.86
C PHE A 373 -7.43 6.28 29.23
N GLY A 374 -7.26 7.12 30.26
CA GLY A 374 -6.72 6.69 31.54
C GLY A 374 -5.25 6.23 31.40
N PHE A 375 -4.59 6.02 32.53
CA PHE A 375 -3.20 5.57 32.56
C PHE A 375 -3.11 4.09 32.10
N PHE A 376 -3.17 3.84 30.79
CA PHE A 376 -2.81 2.51 30.26
C PHE A 376 -1.35 2.22 30.58
N LYS A 377 -1.07 0.99 30.97
CA LYS A 377 0.25 0.58 31.41
C LYS A 377 0.75 -0.61 30.61
N LEU A 378 1.92 -0.49 30.01
CA LEU A 378 2.68 -1.64 29.54
C LEU A 378 3.40 -2.25 30.73
N ASN A 379 3.02 -3.46 31.09
CA ASN A 379 3.56 -4.21 32.23
C ASN A 379 3.65 -5.70 31.88
N ASP A 380 3.88 -6.54 32.88
CA ASP A 380 3.99 -8.00 32.71
C ASP A 380 2.75 -8.65 32.06
N SER A 381 1.58 -7.99 32.05
CA SER A 381 0.37 -8.50 31.38
C SER A 381 0.44 -8.42 29.85
N PHE A 382 1.28 -7.54 29.29
CA PHE A 382 1.49 -7.47 27.84
C PHE A 382 2.70 -8.33 27.43
N GLU A 383 2.44 -9.63 27.28
CA GLU A 383 3.46 -10.60 26.87
C GLU A 383 3.75 -10.53 25.37
N LEU A 384 5.00 -10.18 25.03
CA LEU A 384 5.47 -10.20 23.66
C LEU A 384 5.87 -11.62 23.22
N PRO A 385 5.64 -11.98 21.93
CA PRO A 385 6.09 -13.25 21.36
C PRO A 385 7.59 -13.48 21.54
N LYS A 386 7.98 -14.71 21.89
CA LYS A 386 9.40 -15.03 22.17
C LYS A 386 10.32 -14.88 20.96
N ASN A 387 9.79 -14.98 19.75
CA ASN A 387 10.52 -14.92 18.49
C ASN A 387 10.42 -13.55 17.79
N LEU A 388 9.88 -12.53 18.48
CA LEU A 388 9.68 -11.21 17.91
C LEU A 388 11.03 -10.55 17.58
N LYS A 389 11.23 -10.18 16.31
CA LYS A 389 12.45 -9.52 15.82
C LYS A 389 12.28 -8.02 15.69
N LYS A 390 11.09 -7.55 15.31
CA LYS A 390 10.80 -6.13 15.12
C LYS A 390 9.58 -5.71 15.93
N LEU A 391 9.73 -4.62 16.69
CA LEU A 391 8.67 -4.02 17.46
C LEU A 391 8.61 -2.52 17.17
N TYR A 392 7.49 -2.06 16.63
CA TYR A 392 7.18 -0.65 16.50
C TYR A 392 5.89 -0.35 17.27
N LEU A 393 5.94 0.55 18.24
CA LEU A 393 4.77 1.00 18.99
C LEU A 393 4.71 2.53 18.98
N LYS A 394 3.59 3.09 18.53
CA LYS A 394 3.24 4.50 18.68
C LYS A 394 1.93 4.60 19.45
N CYS A 395 2.05 4.86 20.74
CA CYS A 395 0.96 4.69 21.70
C CYS A 395 0.80 5.92 22.60
N PRO A 396 0.13 6.99 22.10
CA PRO A 396 -0.08 8.20 22.89
C PRO A 396 -0.78 7.89 24.21
N GLY A 397 -0.24 8.41 25.32
CA GLY A 397 -0.85 8.32 26.65
C GLY A 397 -0.66 6.98 27.36
N VAL A 398 0.17 6.07 26.82
CA VAL A 398 0.53 4.81 27.48
C VAL A 398 1.77 5.01 28.32
N MET A 399 1.71 4.52 29.57
CA MET A 399 2.84 4.48 30.49
C MET A 399 3.57 3.15 30.40
N ILE A 400 4.90 3.16 30.38
CA ILE A 400 5.67 1.91 30.46
C ILE A 400 6.10 1.65 31.90
N GLU A 401 5.73 0.50 32.47
CA GLU A 401 6.17 0.09 33.80
C GLU A 401 7.55 -0.58 33.75
N PRO A 402 8.38 -0.43 34.80
CA PRO A 402 9.69 -1.08 34.88
C PRO A 402 9.66 -2.61 34.84
N SER A 403 8.50 -3.21 35.07
CA SER A 403 8.28 -4.65 34.99
C SER A 403 8.25 -5.18 33.56
N TRP A 404 7.86 -4.36 32.57
CA TRP A 404 7.69 -4.81 31.19
C TRP A 404 9.02 -5.27 30.56
N LYS A 405 9.02 -6.46 29.97
CA LYS A 405 10.22 -7.11 29.42
C LYS A 405 10.14 -7.23 27.91
N LEU A 406 11.25 -6.93 27.25
CA LEU A 406 11.43 -7.17 25.83
C LEU A 406 11.99 -8.59 25.59
N PRO A 407 11.58 -9.28 24.52
CA PRO A 407 12.12 -10.58 24.16
C PRO A 407 13.58 -10.46 23.69
N LYS A 408 14.41 -11.46 24.00
CA LYS A 408 15.84 -11.48 23.63
C LYS A 408 16.10 -11.61 22.13
N SER A 409 15.10 -12.00 21.35
CA SER A 409 15.17 -12.16 19.89
C SER A 409 15.02 -10.85 19.12
N LEU A 410 14.74 -9.74 19.82
CA LEU A 410 14.46 -8.45 19.23
C LEU A 410 15.71 -7.87 18.58
N GLN A 411 15.59 -7.49 17.31
CA GLN A 411 16.63 -6.87 16.48
C GLN A 411 16.39 -5.36 16.30
N SER A 412 15.14 -4.91 16.33
CA SER A 412 14.81 -3.49 16.27
C SER A 412 13.60 -3.15 17.14
N VAL A 413 13.70 -2.06 17.89
CA VAL A 413 12.59 -1.50 18.66
C VAL A 413 12.44 -0.01 18.41
N GLU A 414 11.20 0.42 18.18
CA GLU A 414 10.85 1.82 18.05
C GLU A 414 9.60 2.12 18.87
N LEU A 415 9.71 3.00 19.85
CA LEU A 415 8.66 3.41 20.77
C LEU A 415 8.43 4.92 20.62
N LEU A 416 7.22 5.33 20.32
CA LEU A 416 6.84 6.72 20.05
C LEU A 416 5.67 7.14 20.93
N ASP A 417 5.71 8.38 21.39
CA ASP A 417 4.63 9.05 22.15
C ASP A 417 4.22 8.37 23.48
N PHE A 418 5.18 7.77 24.20
CA PHE A 418 4.94 7.19 25.53
C PHE A 418 5.14 8.20 26.67
N THR A 419 4.53 7.94 27.83
CA THR A 419 4.75 8.69 29.07
C THR A 419 5.39 7.80 30.15
N GLY A 420 6.09 8.38 31.12
CA GLY A 420 6.62 7.65 32.29
C GLY A 420 8.07 7.17 32.17
N THR A 421 8.50 6.37 33.17
CA THR A 421 9.89 5.93 33.36
C THR A 421 10.09 4.51 32.86
N PHE A 422 10.96 4.32 31.87
CA PHE A 422 11.29 2.99 31.33
C PHE A 422 12.69 2.53 31.74
N LYS A 423 12.80 1.28 32.17
CA LYS A 423 14.09 0.61 32.42
C LYS A 423 14.30 -0.45 31.35
N MET A 424 15.10 -0.14 30.33
CA MET A 424 15.53 -1.11 29.33
C MET A 424 16.41 -2.20 29.97
N PRO A 425 16.33 -3.47 29.51
CA PRO A 425 17.41 -4.43 29.75
C PRO A 425 18.69 -3.90 29.09
N ASP A 426 19.82 -3.91 29.81
CA ASP A 426 21.17 -3.57 29.32
C ASP A 426 21.51 -2.10 28.98
N LEU A 427 20.58 -1.15 29.17
CA LEU A 427 20.87 0.30 29.16
C LEU A 427 20.65 0.89 30.55
N ALA A 428 21.52 1.82 30.98
CA ALA A 428 21.38 2.54 32.24
C ALA A 428 19.97 3.15 32.37
N MET A 429 19.45 3.28 33.60
CA MET A 429 18.15 3.91 33.84
C MET A 429 18.04 5.23 33.07
N ILE A 430 17.13 5.30 32.10
CA ILE A 430 16.74 6.56 31.47
C ILE A 430 15.71 7.19 32.40
N GLN A 431 16.20 7.97 33.38
CA GLN A 431 15.34 8.78 34.24
C GLN A 431 14.97 10.08 33.53
N ASP A 432 13.68 10.43 33.63
CA ASP A 432 13.04 11.68 33.21
C ASP A 432 13.16 12.06 31.75
N TYR A 433 12.08 11.90 30.95
CA TYR A 433 11.68 12.86 29.90
C TYR A 433 10.22 12.61 29.47
N LYS A 434 9.54 13.66 28.98
CA LYS A 434 8.47 13.52 27.98
C LYS A 434 9.11 12.95 26.72
N ILE A 435 9.30 11.64 26.64
CA ILE A 435 10.02 11.01 25.53
C ILE A 435 9.09 10.91 24.32
N GLY A 436 9.31 11.76 23.33
CA GLY A 436 8.59 11.70 22.06
C GLY A 436 8.96 10.49 21.20
N HIS A 437 10.18 9.94 21.35
CA HIS A 437 10.71 8.90 20.46
C HIS A 437 11.89 8.13 21.07
N ILE A 438 11.86 6.80 21.02
CA ILE A 438 12.97 5.88 21.30
C ILE A 438 13.11 4.99 20.07
N LYS A 439 14.32 4.88 19.51
CA LYS A 439 14.64 3.91 18.46
C LYS A 439 15.95 3.22 18.81
N LEU A 440 15.95 1.89 18.85
CA LEU A 440 17.14 1.08 19.08
C LEU A 440 17.23 -0.06 18.05
N GLU A 441 18.46 -0.38 17.68
CA GLU A 441 18.82 -1.50 16.82
C GLU A 441 19.81 -2.37 17.59
N PHE A 442 19.55 -3.68 17.64
CA PHE A 442 20.34 -4.66 18.37
C PHE A 442 21.13 -5.51 17.36
N THR A 443 22.39 -5.78 17.68
CA THR A 443 23.31 -6.57 16.85
C THR A 443 23.19 -8.06 17.11
#